data_AF-A0AA35W852-F1
#
_entry.id   AF-A0AA35W852-F1
#
_cell.length_a   1.000
_cell.length_b   1.000
_cell.length_c   1.000
_cell.angle_alpha   90.00
_cell.angle_beta   90.00
_cell.angle_gamma   90.00
#
_symmetry.space_group_name_H-M   'P 1'
#
loop_
_entity.id
_entity.type
_entity.pdbx_description
1 polymer ?
#
loop_
_entity_poly.entity_id
_entity_poly.type
_entity_poly.pdbx_seq_one_letter_code
_entity_poly.pdbx_strand_id
1 'polypeptide(L)'
;MGLIPWSLAVDVLRLLSIVSFLFCSLTFTWYSFVSLIGVLVSLYVLDRNKYQTKPNQQSNTSSVKNPYKGTRRVKDESNIPPDVREKYTDRILDLVLYEVEETRALREFEPIKMNTHCIFARKSILWGSRDYHKSLSVEENVIRSLPMFVKFLTVGATLHLDGFVFALPGDLFGQEVNRFGQAVRRVLKCISDHDPRGFHCMNKSYVSKIGWSFEFDGIPVFVTTFAPCYPSNHARYAFGASEAFILLQPMYSFAIHDIGPDTPHTNWDSPVSVRDKIRVAFKENGRAYHVRDTIFYPAAHDIVKPLKEGVGDLVEWWVDPDSVDGEEEEEGDEGEEGEGEEGEEGEEGESGEEGSSGDETVSNESKKKQ
;
A
#
# COMPACT_ATOMS: atom_id res chain seq x y z
N MET A 1 -2.93 42.85 -33.85
CA MET A 1 -1.80 42.75 -32.90
C MET A 1 -1.86 41.37 -32.28
N GLY A 2 -0.76 40.60 -32.31
CA GLY A 2 -0.72 39.32 -31.60
C GLY A 2 -0.60 39.55 -30.10
N LEU A 3 -1.45 38.90 -29.30
CA LEU A 3 -1.30 38.94 -27.84
C LEU A 3 -0.04 38.16 -27.45
N ILE A 4 0.76 38.75 -26.56
CA ILE A 4 1.93 38.08 -25.98
C ILE A 4 1.46 36.82 -25.24
N PRO A 5 2.08 35.64 -25.44
CA PRO A 5 1.71 34.43 -24.72
C PRO A 5 1.80 34.67 -23.21
N TRP A 6 0.76 34.29 -22.46
CA TRP A 6 0.71 34.49 -21.00
C TRP A 6 1.93 33.91 -20.27
N SER A 7 2.46 32.79 -20.74
CA SER A 7 3.71 32.21 -20.20
C SER A 7 4.91 33.14 -20.37
N LEU A 8 5.05 33.78 -21.54
CA LEU A 8 6.16 34.71 -21.80
C LEU A 8 6.04 35.97 -20.93
N ALA A 9 4.82 36.45 -20.68
CA ALA A 9 4.59 37.55 -19.74
C ALA A 9 4.97 37.18 -18.29
N VAL A 10 4.66 35.96 -17.84
CA VAL A 10 5.05 35.42 -16.52
C VAL A 10 6.56 35.26 -16.39
N ASP A 11 7.22 34.69 -17.41
CA ASP A 11 8.67 34.47 -17.38
C ASP A 11 9.45 35.80 -17.41
N VAL A 12 8.97 36.79 -18.17
CA VAL A 12 9.50 38.17 -18.16
C VAL A 12 9.30 38.83 -16.79
N LEU A 13 8.13 38.69 -16.16
CA LEU A 13 7.87 39.24 -14.83
C LEU A 13 8.81 38.66 -13.77
N ARG A 14 9.04 37.35 -13.79
CA ARG A 14 9.99 36.65 -12.91
C ARG A 14 11.43 37.13 -13.10
N LEU A 15 11.87 37.27 -14.35
CA LEU A 15 13.20 37.79 -14.66
C LEU A 15 13.38 39.21 -14.12
N LEU A 16 12.38 40.07 -14.29
CA LEU A 16 12.38 41.44 -13.74
C LEU A 16 12.42 41.45 -12.20
N SER A 17 11.66 40.59 -11.53
CA SER A 17 11.71 40.46 -10.05
C SER A 17 13.10 40.01 -9.55
N ILE A 18 13.73 39.03 -10.23
CA ILE A 18 15.07 38.55 -9.87
C ILE A 18 16.12 39.65 -10.09
N VAL A 19 16.09 40.34 -11.24
CA VAL A 19 17.02 41.46 -11.53
C VAL A 19 16.83 42.61 -10.53
N SER A 20 15.59 42.95 -10.18
CA SER A 20 15.30 43.95 -9.15
C SER A 20 15.83 43.54 -7.77
N PHE A 21 15.63 42.28 -7.36
CA PHE A 21 16.17 41.77 -6.11
C PHE A 21 17.71 41.83 -6.07
N LEU A 22 18.38 41.37 -7.14
CA LEU A 22 19.83 41.42 -7.25
C LEU A 22 20.36 42.87 -7.12
N PHE A 23 19.73 43.83 -7.80
CA PHE A 23 20.12 45.24 -7.72
C PHE A 23 19.91 45.82 -6.31
N CYS A 24 18.77 45.53 -5.66
CA CYS A 24 18.52 45.97 -4.28
C CYS A 24 19.40 45.29 -3.24
N SER A 25 19.79 44.02 -3.44
CA SER A 25 20.57 43.22 -2.49
C SER A 25 21.94 43.84 -2.17
N LEU A 26 22.55 44.54 -3.14
CA LEU A 26 23.82 45.26 -2.98
C LEU A 26 23.76 46.43 -1.97
N THR A 27 22.56 46.86 -1.56
CA THR A 27 22.36 48.01 -0.67
C THR A 27 21.85 47.67 0.72
N PHE A 28 21.48 46.40 0.97
CA PHE A 28 20.96 45.92 2.26
C PHE A 28 19.86 46.79 2.90
N THR A 29 19.01 47.42 2.08
CA THR A 29 17.87 48.24 2.53
C THR A 29 16.59 47.40 2.68
N TRP A 30 15.57 47.93 3.37
CA TRP A 30 14.22 47.32 3.47
C TRP A 30 13.63 46.89 2.11
N TYR A 31 14.00 47.58 1.02
CA TYR A 31 13.59 47.23 -0.34
C TYR A 31 14.12 45.87 -0.84
N SER A 32 15.26 45.37 -0.32
CA SER A 32 15.76 44.03 -0.65
C SER A 32 14.86 42.95 -0.05
N PHE A 33 14.35 43.14 1.17
CA PHE A 33 13.42 42.23 1.84
C PHE A 33 12.07 42.16 1.12
N VAL A 34 11.49 43.31 0.76
CA VAL A 34 10.25 43.37 -0.04
C VAL A 34 10.45 42.72 -1.42
N SER A 35 11.61 42.94 -2.05
CA SER A 35 11.95 42.30 -3.34
C SER A 35 12.11 40.78 -3.21
N LEU A 36 12.70 40.28 -2.11
CA LEU A 36 12.83 38.86 -1.81
C LEU A 36 11.46 38.19 -1.65
N ILE A 37 10.55 38.80 -0.89
CA ILE A 37 9.16 38.32 -0.76
C ILE A 37 8.48 38.30 -2.13
N GLY A 38 8.66 39.35 -2.95
CA GLY A 38 8.15 39.38 -4.33
C GLY A 38 8.67 38.23 -5.19
N VAL A 39 9.97 37.91 -5.11
CA VAL A 39 10.57 36.76 -5.79
C VAL A 39 9.96 35.45 -5.26
N LEU A 40 9.91 35.24 -3.95
CA LEU A 40 9.37 34.01 -3.35
C LEU A 40 7.88 33.79 -3.69
N VAL A 41 7.07 34.85 -3.67
CA VAL A 41 5.66 34.79 -4.13
C VAL A 41 5.58 34.51 -5.63
N SER A 42 6.43 35.12 -6.46
CA SER A 42 6.48 34.83 -7.91
C SER A 42 6.97 33.41 -8.22
N LEU A 43 7.77 32.81 -7.34
CA LEU A 43 8.17 31.41 -7.43
C LEU A 43 7.00 30.52 -7.00
N TYR A 44 6.42 30.74 -5.83
CA TYR A 44 5.37 29.90 -5.23
C TYR A 44 4.01 29.96 -5.96
N VAL A 45 3.48 31.15 -6.23
CA VAL A 45 2.14 31.34 -6.82
C VAL A 45 2.14 31.05 -8.31
N LEU A 46 3.24 31.39 -9.00
CA LEU A 46 3.41 31.09 -10.43
C LEU A 46 4.19 29.79 -10.65
N ASP A 47 4.35 28.94 -9.62
CA ASP A 47 4.97 27.61 -9.80
C ASP A 47 4.12 26.77 -10.72
N ARG A 48 4.53 26.82 -11.99
CA ARG A 48 3.90 26.15 -13.10
C ARG A 48 3.84 24.64 -12.86
N ASN A 49 4.76 24.06 -12.08
CA ASN A 49 4.78 22.63 -11.81
C ASN A 49 3.70 22.21 -10.80
N LYS A 50 3.31 23.08 -9.85
CA LYS A 50 2.25 22.78 -8.87
C LYS A 50 0.84 22.73 -9.47
N TYR A 51 0.59 23.48 -10.56
CA TYR A 51 -0.73 23.58 -11.21
C TYR A 51 -0.76 23.13 -12.68
N GLN A 52 0.39 22.83 -13.29
CA GLN A 52 0.49 22.12 -14.58
C GLN A 52 1.05 20.70 -14.44
N THR A 53 0.62 19.98 -13.39
CA THR A 53 0.29 18.55 -13.52
C THR A 53 -0.92 18.37 -14.46
N LYS A 54 -0.84 18.93 -15.67
CA LYS A 54 -1.58 18.37 -16.80
C LYS A 54 -1.06 16.94 -16.92
N PRO A 55 -1.89 15.90 -16.74
CA PRO A 55 -1.46 14.53 -17.03
C PRO A 55 -0.91 14.54 -18.44
N ASN A 56 0.27 13.96 -18.64
CA ASN A 56 1.08 14.20 -19.82
C ASN A 56 0.40 13.70 -21.10
N GLN A 57 -0.47 14.54 -21.68
CA GLN A 57 -1.12 14.37 -22.98
C GLN A 57 -0.14 14.65 -24.12
N GLN A 58 1.11 14.20 -23.97
CA GLN A 58 1.91 13.82 -25.14
C GLN A 58 1.28 12.58 -25.77
N SER A 59 0.27 12.88 -26.58
CA SER A 59 -0.30 12.06 -27.63
C SER A 59 0.75 11.76 -28.71
N ASN A 60 1.83 11.08 -28.33
CA ASN A 60 2.62 10.29 -29.27
C ASN A 60 2.01 8.89 -29.33
N THR A 61 1.42 8.60 -30.48
CA THR A 61 0.58 7.42 -30.77
C THR A 61 1.36 6.11 -30.95
N SER A 62 2.55 6.01 -30.36
CA SER A 62 3.07 4.72 -29.92
C SER A 62 2.19 4.24 -28.77
N SER A 63 1.10 3.53 -29.08
CA SER A 63 0.33 2.82 -28.07
C SER A 63 1.32 1.95 -27.29
N VAL A 64 1.57 2.28 -26.02
CA VAL A 64 2.41 1.44 -25.15
C VAL A 64 1.65 0.12 -25.03
N LYS A 65 2.06 -0.85 -25.86
CA LYS A 65 1.39 -2.14 -25.92
C LYS A 65 1.60 -2.78 -24.55
N ASN A 66 0.51 -2.91 -23.82
CA ASN A 66 0.44 -3.63 -22.57
C ASN A 66 1.22 -4.96 -22.74
N PRO A 67 2.36 -5.16 -22.04
CA PRO A 67 3.27 -6.26 -22.33
C PRO A 67 2.67 -7.63 -22.01
N TYR A 68 1.60 -7.65 -21.21
CA TYR A 68 0.84 -8.84 -20.84
C TYR A 68 -0.30 -9.17 -21.83
N LYS A 69 -0.52 -8.35 -22.87
CA LYS A 69 -1.67 -8.51 -23.76
C LYS A 69 -1.44 -9.65 -24.76
N GLY A 70 -2.11 -10.78 -24.52
CA GLY A 70 -2.07 -11.97 -25.37
C GLY A 70 -1.12 -13.08 -24.89
N THR A 71 -0.41 -12.88 -23.77
CA THR A 71 0.34 -13.96 -23.12
C THR A 71 -0.62 -14.99 -22.52
N ARG A 72 -0.32 -16.28 -22.71
CA ARG A 72 -1.09 -17.36 -22.09
C ARG A 72 -0.83 -17.35 -20.58
N ARG A 73 -1.89 -17.40 -19.77
CA ARG A 73 -1.77 -17.53 -18.32
C ARG A 73 -1.31 -18.93 -17.94
N VAL A 74 -0.42 -19.00 -16.96
CA VAL A 74 0.31 -20.20 -16.55
C VAL A 74 0.11 -20.39 -15.06
N LYS A 75 -0.57 -21.46 -14.65
CA LYS A 75 -0.90 -21.67 -13.23
C LYS A 75 0.27 -22.27 -12.43
N ASP A 76 0.88 -23.30 -13.00
CA ASP A 76 1.79 -24.21 -12.29
C ASP A 76 3.26 -23.73 -12.33
N GLU A 77 3.92 -23.74 -11.17
CA GLU A 77 5.33 -23.38 -10.98
C GLU A 77 6.33 -24.20 -11.82
N SER A 78 5.94 -25.38 -12.30
CA SER A 78 6.74 -26.18 -13.24
C SER A 78 7.10 -25.42 -14.52
N ASN A 79 6.30 -24.39 -14.86
CA ASN A 79 6.43 -23.56 -16.06
C ASN A 79 7.21 -22.26 -15.82
N ILE A 80 7.76 -22.01 -14.62
CA ILE A 80 8.65 -20.86 -14.38
C ILE A 80 9.87 -20.98 -15.31
N PRO A 81 10.17 -19.97 -16.16
CA PRO A 81 11.31 -19.96 -17.06
C PRO A 81 12.64 -20.20 -16.32
N PRO A 82 13.62 -20.92 -16.92
CA PRO A 82 14.88 -21.25 -16.24
C PRO A 82 15.68 -20.04 -15.75
N ASP A 83 15.65 -18.92 -16.48
CA ASP A 83 16.31 -17.66 -16.12
C ASP A 83 15.65 -16.97 -14.91
N VAL A 84 14.31 -17.00 -14.86
CA VAL A 84 13.55 -16.52 -13.69
C VAL A 84 13.80 -17.45 -12.51
N ARG A 85 13.86 -18.77 -12.73
CA ARG A 85 14.21 -19.75 -11.71
C ARG A 85 15.60 -19.46 -11.14
N GLU A 86 16.64 -19.45 -11.97
CA GLU A 86 18.04 -19.19 -11.59
C GLU A 86 18.19 -17.90 -10.77
N LYS A 87 17.55 -16.80 -11.20
CA LYS A 87 17.57 -15.51 -10.49
C LYS A 87 17.03 -15.56 -9.04
N TYR A 88 16.17 -16.51 -8.70
CA TYR A 88 15.46 -16.58 -7.42
C TYR A 88 15.60 -17.91 -6.66
N THR A 89 16.29 -18.91 -7.24
CA THR A 89 16.44 -20.26 -6.64
C THR A 89 17.17 -20.16 -5.30
N ASP A 90 18.39 -19.61 -5.34
CA ASP A 90 19.35 -19.53 -4.22
C ASP A 90 18.89 -18.70 -3.00
N ARG A 91 17.69 -18.08 -3.06
CA ARG A 91 17.18 -17.20 -2.01
C ARG A 91 15.74 -17.44 -1.58
N ILE A 92 14.86 -17.89 -2.49
CA ILE A 92 13.40 -17.89 -2.24
C ILE A 92 12.73 -19.19 -2.69
N LEU A 93 13.13 -19.81 -3.80
CA LEU A 93 12.39 -20.98 -4.30
C LEU A 93 12.57 -22.23 -3.43
N ASP A 94 13.67 -22.35 -2.68
CA ASP A 94 13.85 -23.44 -1.71
C ASP A 94 13.07 -23.21 -0.39
N LEU A 95 12.49 -22.02 -0.19
CA LEU A 95 11.65 -21.68 0.97
C LEU A 95 10.18 -22.09 0.78
N VAL A 96 9.88 -23.14 -0.01
CA VAL A 96 8.50 -23.67 -0.12
C VAL A 96 8.10 -24.36 1.19
N LEU A 97 7.40 -23.62 2.04
CA LEU A 97 6.98 -24.12 3.35
C LEU A 97 5.57 -24.74 3.38
N TYR A 98 4.78 -24.65 2.30
CA TYR A 98 3.43 -25.23 2.15
C TYR A 98 2.87 -25.05 0.73
N GLU A 99 1.86 -25.86 0.40
CA GLU A 99 1.05 -25.73 -0.83
C GLU A 99 0.15 -24.49 -0.77
N VAL A 100 0.44 -23.50 -1.61
CA VAL A 100 -0.24 -22.19 -1.62
C VAL A 100 -1.57 -22.17 -2.36
N GLU A 101 -1.79 -23.11 -3.27
CA GLU A 101 -3.00 -23.19 -4.11
C GLU A 101 -4.17 -23.91 -3.42
N GLU A 102 -3.90 -24.71 -2.37
CA GLU A 102 -4.89 -25.54 -1.66
C GLU A 102 -5.07 -25.17 -0.16
N THR A 103 -4.66 -23.96 0.21
CA THR A 103 -4.77 -23.44 1.59
C THR A 103 -6.22 -23.37 2.10
N ARG A 104 -6.42 -23.36 3.43
CA ARG A 104 -7.74 -23.04 4.00
C ARG A 104 -8.17 -21.62 3.62
N ALA A 105 -7.26 -20.65 3.61
CA ALA A 105 -7.54 -19.27 3.23
C ALA A 105 -8.24 -19.15 1.87
N LEU A 106 -7.80 -19.89 0.84
CA LEU A 106 -8.44 -19.90 -0.47
C LEU A 106 -9.80 -20.61 -0.48
N ARG A 107 -9.93 -21.73 0.24
CA ARG A 107 -11.21 -22.48 0.34
C ARG A 107 -12.31 -21.64 1.00
N GLU A 108 -11.99 -20.92 2.06
CA GLU A 108 -12.92 -20.02 2.76
C GLU A 108 -13.20 -18.75 1.94
N PHE A 109 -12.29 -18.33 1.04
CA PHE A 109 -12.46 -17.18 0.15
C PHE A 109 -13.27 -17.49 -1.12
N GLU A 110 -13.43 -18.77 -1.48
CA GLU A 110 -14.14 -19.20 -2.70
C GLU A 110 -15.59 -18.66 -2.81
N PRO A 111 -16.40 -18.53 -1.73
CA PRO A 111 -17.72 -17.88 -1.80
C PRO A 111 -17.66 -16.45 -2.33
N ILE A 112 -16.63 -15.67 -1.95
CA ILE A 112 -16.43 -14.29 -2.42
C ILE A 112 -16.02 -14.33 -3.89
N LYS A 113 -15.00 -15.12 -4.23
CA LYS A 113 -14.46 -15.28 -5.59
C LYS A 113 -15.53 -15.71 -6.61
N MET A 114 -16.47 -16.56 -6.21
CA MET A 114 -17.48 -17.14 -7.08
C MET A 114 -18.75 -16.31 -7.24
N ASN A 115 -19.11 -15.50 -6.23
CA ASN A 115 -20.37 -14.74 -6.19
C ASN A 115 -20.20 -13.21 -6.31
N THR A 116 -18.98 -12.69 -6.23
CA THR A 116 -18.70 -11.26 -6.48
C THR A 116 -18.95 -10.88 -7.94
N HIS A 117 -19.37 -9.63 -8.17
CA HIS A 117 -19.73 -9.11 -9.49
C HIS A 117 -18.53 -8.59 -10.30
N CYS A 118 -17.31 -8.83 -9.81
CA CYS A 118 -16.10 -8.56 -10.56
C CYS A 118 -15.90 -9.62 -11.65
N ILE A 119 -15.92 -9.19 -12.91
CA ILE A 119 -15.85 -10.07 -14.10
C ILE A 119 -14.58 -10.94 -14.18
N PHE A 120 -13.54 -10.61 -13.42
CA PHE A 120 -12.28 -11.36 -13.36
C PHE A 120 -12.24 -12.38 -12.22
N ALA A 121 -13.01 -12.19 -11.14
CA ALA A 121 -12.82 -12.92 -9.88
C ALA A 121 -12.94 -14.45 -10.04
N ARG A 122 -13.98 -14.95 -10.73
CA ARG A 122 -14.13 -16.39 -10.99
C ARG A 122 -12.95 -17.03 -11.72
N LYS A 123 -12.20 -16.25 -12.51
CA LYS A 123 -11.04 -16.70 -13.28
C LYS A 123 -9.71 -16.32 -12.61
N SER A 124 -9.73 -15.82 -11.38
CA SER A 124 -8.51 -15.37 -10.74
C SER A 124 -7.60 -16.56 -10.37
N ILE A 125 -6.29 -16.34 -10.47
CA ILE A 125 -5.26 -17.21 -9.92
C ILE A 125 -4.77 -16.52 -8.65
N LEU A 126 -5.06 -17.15 -7.51
CA LEU A 126 -4.78 -16.61 -6.17
C LEU A 126 -3.91 -17.59 -5.40
N TRP A 127 -3.02 -17.07 -4.56
CA TRP A 127 -2.35 -17.83 -3.52
C TRP A 127 -2.92 -17.42 -2.15
N GLY A 128 -2.85 -18.31 -1.15
CA GLY A 128 -3.34 -18.04 0.20
C GLY A 128 -2.26 -18.04 1.28
N SER A 129 -2.54 -17.38 2.39
CA SER A 129 -1.76 -17.47 3.62
C SER A 129 -1.84 -18.86 4.25
N ARG A 130 -0.96 -19.12 5.22
CA ARG A 130 -1.13 -20.27 6.12
C ARG A 130 -2.42 -20.17 6.92
N ASP A 131 -2.86 -21.33 7.43
CA ASP A 131 -3.93 -21.44 8.41
C ASP A 131 -3.61 -20.64 9.68
N TYR A 132 -4.59 -19.85 10.13
CA TYR A 132 -4.48 -18.99 11.29
C TYR A 132 -4.46 -19.82 12.59
N HIS A 133 -3.41 -19.63 13.41
CA HIS A 133 -3.29 -20.26 14.71
C HIS A 133 -3.78 -19.30 15.80
N LYS A 134 -4.87 -19.66 16.49
CA LYS A 134 -5.48 -18.84 17.56
C LYS A 134 -4.60 -18.66 18.81
N SER A 135 -3.54 -19.45 18.96
CA SER A 135 -2.54 -19.32 20.03
C SER A 135 -1.40 -18.33 19.73
N LEU A 136 -1.36 -17.79 18.51
CA LEU A 136 -0.34 -16.85 18.06
C LEU A 136 -0.95 -15.45 17.87
N SER A 137 -0.11 -14.42 17.92
CA SER A 137 -0.48 -13.05 17.57
C SER A 137 -0.86 -12.91 16.09
N VAL A 138 -1.40 -11.75 15.72
CA VAL A 138 -1.68 -11.44 14.30
C VAL A 138 -0.37 -11.40 13.51
N GLU A 139 0.66 -10.78 14.09
CA GLU A 139 1.99 -10.59 13.52
C GLU A 139 2.70 -11.93 13.29
N GLU A 140 2.67 -12.83 14.28
CA GLU A 140 3.25 -14.18 14.16
C GLU A 140 2.56 -15.00 13.06
N ASN A 141 1.24 -14.89 12.91
CA ASN A 141 0.50 -15.53 11.82
C ASN A 141 0.86 -14.95 10.44
N VAL A 142 1.14 -13.64 10.37
CA VAL A 142 1.60 -12.97 9.14
C VAL A 142 3.02 -13.37 8.78
N ILE A 143 3.95 -13.32 9.73
CA ILE A 143 5.37 -13.72 9.55
C ILE A 143 5.45 -15.16 9.03
N ARG A 144 4.64 -16.08 9.57
CA ARG A 144 4.55 -17.48 9.10
C ARG A 144 4.16 -17.62 7.62
N SER A 145 3.45 -16.64 7.07
CA SER A 145 2.97 -16.62 5.67
C SER A 145 3.85 -15.77 4.75
N LEU A 146 4.64 -14.85 5.31
CA LEU A 146 5.40 -13.85 4.58
C LEU A 146 6.36 -14.42 3.52
N PRO A 147 7.13 -15.51 3.74
CA PRO A 147 8.00 -16.08 2.71
C PRO A 147 7.26 -16.43 1.40
N MET A 148 6.03 -16.93 1.49
CA MET A 148 5.21 -17.23 0.32
C MET A 148 4.60 -15.97 -0.31
N PHE A 149 4.40 -14.88 0.45
CA PHE A 149 4.04 -13.58 -0.11
C PHE A 149 5.21 -12.95 -0.89
N VAL A 150 6.45 -13.07 -0.39
CA VAL A 150 7.65 -12.66 -1.15
C VAL A 150 7.80 -13.49 -2.42
N LYS A 151 7.64 -14.82 -2.34
CA LYS A 151 7.64 -15.72 -3.51
C LYS A 151 6.54 -15.33 -4.51
N PHE A 152 5.32 -15.08 -4.03
CA PHE A 152 4.18 -14.63 -4.83
C PHE A 152 4.51 -13.37 -5.65
N LEU A 153 5.06 -12.33 -5.01
CA LEU A 153 5.43 -11.10 -5.69
C LEU A 153 6.56 -11.32 -6.70
N THR A 154 7.52 -12.17 -6.35
CA THR A 154 8.69 -12.54 -7.16
C THR A 154 8.31 -13.22 -8.48
N VAL A 155 7.44 -14.24 -8.44
CA VAL A 155 7.08 -15.03 -9.63
C VAL A 155 5.76 -14.59 -10.29
N GLY A 156 4.96 -13.78 -9.60
CA GLY A 156 3.56 -13.57 -9.97
C GLY A 156 3.32 -12.79 -11.26
N ALA A 157 4.25 -11.93 -11.68
CA ALA A 157 4.18 -11.30 -13.00
C ALA A 157 4.38 -12.32 -14.13
N THR A 158 5.27 -13.30 -13.93
CA THR A 158 5.61 -14.37 -14.87
C THR A 158 4.50 -15.44 -14.95
N LEU A 159 3.91 -15.80 -13.80
CA LEU A 159 2.80 -16.76 -13.71
C LEU A 159 1.40 -16.10 -13.88
N HIS A 160 1.35 -14.79 -14.10
CA HIS A 160 0.10 -14.01 -14.20
C HIS A 160 -0.84 -14.21 -12.99
N LEU A 161 -0.30 -14.18 -11.77
CA LEU A 161 -1.07 -14.27 -10.53
C LEU A 161 -1.80 -12.94 -10.24
N ASP A 162 -2.99 -13.01 -9.66
CA ASP A 162 -3.88 -11.84 -9.48
C ASP A 162 -3.91 -11.27 -8.07
N GLY A 163 -3.57 -12.09 -7.07
CA GLY A 163 -3.56 -11.65 -5.69
C GLY A 163 -3.20 -12.74 -4.68
N PHE A 164 -2.81 -12.30 -3.49
CA PHE A 164 -2.54 -13.12 -2.33
C PHE A 164 -3.61 -12.87 -1.25
N VAL A 165 -4.18 -13.92 -0.67
CA VAL A 165 -5.27 -13.83 0.32
C VAL A 165 -4.75 -14.15 1.71
N PHE A 166 -4.83 -13.19 2.63
CA PHE A 166 -4.78 -13.46 4.07
C PHE A 166 -6.19 -13.69 4.61
N ALA A 167 -6.36 -14.75 5.41
CA ALA A 167 -7.60 -15.04 6.13
C ALA A 167 -7.41 -14.86 7.65
N LEU A 168 -8.40 -14.26 8.30
CA LEU A 168 -8.43 -13.95 9.72
C LEU A 168 -9.73 -14.51 10.35
N PRO A 169 -9.67 -15.13 11.55
CA PRO A 169 -10.84 -15.62 12.29
C PRO A 169 -11.96 -14.59 12.35
N GLY A 170 -13.03 -14.82 11.59
CA GLY A 170 -14.12 -13.85 11.49
C GLY A 170 -14.94 -13.73 12.78
N ASP A 171 -14.90 -14.74 13.66
CA ASP A 171 -15.43 -14.68 15.02
C ASP A 171 -14.63 -13.73 15.93
N LEU A 172 -13.31 -13.61 15.71
CA LEU A 172 -12.45 -12.73 16.48
C LEU A 172 -12.40 -11.31 15.91
N PHE A 173 -12.25 -11.19 14.58
CA PHE A 173 -11.90 -9.93 13.89
C PHE A 173 -12.98 -9.42 12.92
N GLY A 174 -13.89 -10.29 12.48
CA GLY A 174 -14.79 -10.02 11.36
C GLY A 174 -16.19 -9.50 11.70
N GLN A 175 -16.57 -9.45 12.97
CA GLN A 175 -17.93 -9.08 13.41
C GLN A 175 -18.17 -7.56 13.50
N GLU A 176 -17.12 -6.76 13.65
CA GLU A 176 -17.19 -5.30 13.85
C GLU A 176 -16.21 -4.58 12.92
N VAL A 177 -16.64 -3.51 12.27
CA VAL A 177 -15.82 -2.82 11.24
C VAL A 177 -14.55 -2.18 11.83
N ASN A 178 -14.60 -1.64 13.04
CA ASN A 178 -13.43 -1.03 13.69
C ASN A 178 -12.41 -2.09 14.13
N ARG A 179 -12.88 -3.21 14.69
CA ARG A 179 -12.02 -4.33 15.06
C ARG A 179 -11.39 -4.98 13.83
N PHE A 180 -12.15 -5.11 12.74
CA PHE A 180 -11.62 -5.54 11.46
C PHE A 180 -10.56 -4.56 10.93
N GLY A 181 -10.83 -3.25 11.01
CA GLY A 181 -9.87 -2.21 10.66
C GLY A 181 -8.54 -2.35 11.39
N GLN A 182 -8.57 -2.53 12.72
CA GLN A 182 -7.35 -2.72 13.51
C GLN A 182 -6.62 -4.04 13.19
N ALA A 183 -7.34 -5.11 12.86
CA ALA A 183 -6.72 -6.34 12.38
C ALA A 183 -6.04 -6.16 11.01
N VAL A 184 -6.68 -5.43 10.08
CA VAL A 184 -6.11 -5.04 8.78
C VAL A 184 -4.86 -4.19 8.95
N ARG A 185 -4.89 -3.22 9.88
CA ARG A 185 -3.74 -2.39 10.26
C ARG A 185 -2.54 -3.24 10.64
N ARG A 186 -2.73 -4.14 11.60
CA ARG A 186 -1.68 -5.02 12.13
C ARG A 186 -1.08 -5.91 11.06
N VAL A 187 -1.91 -6.50 10.19
CA VAL A 187 -1.43 -7.29 9.04
C VAL A 187 -0.60 -6.45 8.09
N LEU A 188 -1.12 -5.30 7.62
CA LEU A 188 -0.41 -4.47 6.65
C LEU A 188 0.86 -3.84 7.24
N LYS A 189 0.83 -3.42 8.52
CA LYS A 189 2.01 -2.92 9.23
C LYS A 189 3.07 -4.01 9.38
N CYS A 190 2.70 -5.21 9.82
CA CYS A 190 3.63 -6.34 9.92
C CYS A 190 4.29 -6.68 8.58
N ILE A 191 3.54 -6.71 7.47
CA ILE A 191 4.09 -6.89 6.12
C ILE A 191 5.04 -5.74 5.76
N SER A 192 4.62 -4.48 5.97
CA SER A 192 5.43 -3.28 5.71
C SER A 192 6.73 -3.24 6.52
N ASP A 193 6.72 -3.65 7.78
CA ASP A 193 7.89 -3.67 8.65
C ASP A 193 8.94 -4.72 8.20
N HIS A 194 8.51 -5.72 7.43
CA HIS A 194 9.39 -6.74 6.82
C HIS A 194 9.61 -6.52 5.31
N ASP A 195 9.36 -5.32 4.79
CA ASP A 195 9.69 -4.96 3.41
C ASP A 195 11.21 -5.07 3.16
N PRO A 196 11.69 -5.95 2.25
CA PRO A 196 13.12 -6.16 2.03
C PRO A 196 13.84 -4.93 1.45
N ARG A 197 13.09 -3.93 0.96
CA ARG A 197 13.64 -2.64 0.51
C ARG A 197 13.71 -1.58 1.60
N GLY A 198 13.16 -1.84 2.79
CA GLY A 198 13.13 -0.88 3.90
C GLY A 198 12.31 0.39 3.64
N PHE A 199 11.37 0.37 2.68
CA PHE A 199 10.51 1.53 2.44
C PHE A 199 9.52 1.72 3.59
N HIS A 200 9.02 0.62 4.18
CA HIS A 200 8.13 0.61 5.34
C HIS A 200 6.95 1.58 5.19
N CYS A 201 6.10 1.35 4.18
CA CYS A 201 5.03 2.27 3.78
C CYS A 201 4.00 2.57 4.89
N MET A 202 3.81 1.67 5.87
CA MET A 202 2.89 1.89 6.99
C MET A 202 3.46 2.78 8.11
N ASN A 203 4.78 3.00 8.14
CA ASN A 203 5.44 3.85 9.14
C ASN A 203 5.56 5.31 8.66
N LYS A 204 4.73 5.73 7.71
CA LYS A 204 4.70 7.10 7.17
C LYS A 204 3.57 7.89 7.82
N SER A 205 3.85 9.10 8.30
CA SER A 205 2.83 10.02 8.85
C SER A 205 1.74 10.41 7.82
N TYR A 206 1.95 10.12 6.53
CA TYR A 206 1.05 10.49 5.44
C TYR A 206 0.20 9.34 4.87
N VAL A 207 0.01 8.21 5.60
CA VAL A 207 -0.86 7.08 5.15
C VAL A 207 -2.28 7.55 4.74
N SER A 208 -2.83 8.54 5.43
CA SER A 208 -4.15 9.15 5.15
C SER A 208 -4.15 10.18 4.02
N LYS A 209 -3.04 10.38 3.28
CA LYS A 209 -2.89 11.47 2.30
C LYS A 209 -2.81 10.94 0.86
N ILE A 210 -3.09 11.84 -0.09
CA ILE A 210 -2.93 11.57 -1.52
C ILE A 210 -1.44 11.31 -1.80
N GLY A 211 -1.15 10.30 -2.62
CA GLY A 211 0.22 9.88 -2.96
C GLY A 211 0.73 8.72 -2.10
N TRP A 212 0.06 8.37 -1.00
CA TRP A 212 0.31 7.11 -0.32
C TRP A 212 -0.31 5.91 -1.06
N SER A 213 0.45 4.82 -1.14
CA SER A 213 -0.01 3.49 -1.54
C SER A 213 0.69 2.43 -0.70
N PHE A 214 0.02 1.30 -0.47
CA PHE A 214 0.69 0.12 0.07
C PHE A 214 1.70 -0.42 -0.96
N GLU A 215 2.95 -0.60 -0.55
CA GLU A 215 4.07 -1.03 -1.39
C GLU A 215 4.92 -2.04 -0.61
N PHE A 216 5.38 -3.08 -1.30
CA PHE A 216 6.32 -4.07 -0.77
C PHE A 216 7.28 -4.50 -1.88
N ASP A 217 8.58 -4.55 -1.58
CA ASP A 217 9.66 -4.82 -2.54
C ASP A 217 9.59 -3.95 -3.82
N GLY A 218 9.10 -2.71 -3.70
CA GLY A 218 8.96 -1.81 -4.83
C GLY A 218 7.75 -2.04 -5.73
N ILE A 219 6.88 -2.97 -5.35
CA ILE A 219 5.67 -3.30 -6.09
C ILE A 219 4.50 -2.64 -5.35
N PRO A 220 3.82 -1.65 -5.97
CA PRO A 220 2.57 -1.14 -5.43
C PRO A 220 1.51 -2.24 -5.44
N VAL A 221 0.81 -2.40 -4.33
CA VAL A 221 -0.18 -3.45 -4.09
C VAL A 221 -1.51 -2.80 -3.75
N PHE A 222 -2.52 -3.03 -4.59
CA PHE A 222 -3.90 -2.68 -4.30
C PHE A 222 -4.45 -3.64 -3.24
N VAL A 223 -4.88 -3.09 -2.11
CA VAL A 223 -5.48 -3.88 -1.02
C VAL A 223 -7.01 -3.77 -1.10
N THR A 224 -7.67 -4.91 -0.98
CA THR A 224 -9.14 -4.97 -0.88
C THR A 224 -9.56 -5.98 0.16
N THR A 225 -10.57 -5.62 0.95
CA THR A 225 -10.99 -6.41 2.12
C THR A 225 -12.41 -6.93 1.97
N PHE A 226 -12.73 -7.98 2.74
CA PHE A 226 -14.07 -8.55 2.87
C PHE A 226 -14.25 -9.08 4.30
N ALA A 227 -15.43 -8.91 4.90
CA ALA A 227 -15.69 -9.37 6.27
C ALA A 227 -17.18 -9.66 6.53
N PRO A 228 -17.51 -10.54 7.50
CA PRO A 228 -18.88 -10.82 7.93
C PRO A 228 -19.69 -9.59 8.37
N CYS A 229 -19.04 -8.56 8.93
CA CYS A 229 -19.70 -7.33 9.38
C CYS A 229 -20.34 -6.50 8.26
N TYR A 230 -19.91 -6.69 7.01
CA TYR A 230 -20.47 -5.96 5.88
C TYR A 230 -21.82 -6.55 5.45
N PRO A 231 -22.88 -5.72 5.30
CA PRO A 231 -24.20 -6.20 4.91
C PRO A 231 -24.22 -6.64 3.44
N SER A 232 -25.25 -7.42 3.07
CA SER A 232 -25.33 -8.05 1.74
C SER A 232 -25.44 -7.07 0.56
N ASN A 233 -25.80 -5.80 0.82
CA ASN A 233 -25.84 -4.69 -0.13
C ASN A 233 -24.53 -3.87 -0.20
N HIS A 234 -23.45 -4.32 0.46
CA HIS A 234 -22.16 -3.64 0.41
C HIS A 234 -21.21 -4.31 -0.61
N ALA A 235 -20.41 -3.52 -1.33
CA ALA A 235 -19.32 -4.01 -2.18
C ALA A 235 -18.22 -4.83 -1.44
N ARG A 236 -18.18 -4.80 -0.10
CA ARG A 236 -17.25 -5.52 0.78
C ARG A 236 -17.86 -6.79 1.41
N TYR A 237 -19.07 -7.15 1.02
CA TYR A 237 -19.79 -8.32 1.54
C TYR A 237 -19.01 -9.63 1.31
N ALA A 238 -18.93 -10.46 2.36
CA ALA A 238 -18.20 -11.73 2.35
C ALA A 238 -18.98 -12.92 1.74
N PHE A 239 -20.18 -12.70 1.18
CA PHE A 239 -21.00 -13.75 0.53
C PHE A 239 -21.28 -14.99 1.42
N GLY A 240 -21.37 -14.78 2.74
CA GLY A 240 -21.63 -15.84 3.71
C GLY A 240 -20.39 -16.60 4.19
N ALA A 241 -19.18 -16.24 3.74
CA ALA A 241 -17.95 -16.76 4.34
C ALA A 241 -17.83 -16.36 5.81
N SER A 242 -17.36 -17.28 6.65
CA SER A 242 -17.23 -17.08 8.11
C SER A 242 -15.98 -16.32 8.53
N GLU A 243 -14.96 -16.31 7.69
CA GLU A 243 -13.67 -15.65 7.93
C GLU A 243 -13.68 -14.20 7.41
N ALA A 244 -12.73 -13.38 7.86
CA ALA A 244 -12.47 -12.06 7.29
C ALA A 244 -11.17 -12.09 6.46
N PHE A 245 -11.10 -11.28 5.39
CA PHE A 245 -10.10 -11.44 4.34
C PHE A 245 -9.43 -10.13 3.93
N ILE A 246 -8.14 -10.24 3.62
CA ILE A 246 -7.32 -9.18 3.02
C ILE A 246 -6.74 -9.74 1.73
N LEU A 247 -7.21 -9.22 0.59
CA LEU A 247 -6.72 -9.55 -0.74
C LEU A 247 -5.70 -8.49 -1.17
N LEU A 248 -4.46 -8.94 -1.38
CA LEU A 248 -3.32 -8.14 -1.83
C LEU A 248 -3.12 -8.36 -3.33
N GLN A 249 -3.41 -7.36 -4.16
CA GLN A 249 -3.34 -7.45 -5.61
C GLN A 249 -2.22 -6.55 -6.16
N PRO A 250 -1.09 -7.09 -6.64
CA PRO A 250 0.00 -6.27 -7.18
C PRO A 250 -0.46 -5.56 -8.45
N MET A 251 -0.03 -4.30 -8.66
CA MET A 251 -0.56 -3.45 -9.74
C MET A 251 -0.34 -4.02 -11.15
N TYR A 252 0.63 -4.92 -11.36
CA TYR A 252 0.77 -5.61 -12.64
C TYR A 252 -0.44 -6.51 -12.99
N SER A 253 -1.18 -7.04 -12.01
CA SER A 253 -2.38 -7.84 -12.26
C SER A 253 -3.49 -7.00 -12.93
N PHE A 254 -3.63 -5.73 -12.57
CA PHE A 254 -4.55 -4.80 -13.23
C PHE A 254 -4.15 -4.51 -14.68
N ALA A 255 -2.84 -4.52 -14.97
CA ALA A 255 -2.33 -4.45 -16.32
C ALA A 255 -2.66 -5.72 -17.11
N ILE A 256 -2.46 -6.92 -16.54
CA ILE A 256 -2.83 -8.20 -17.17
C ILE A 256 -4.31 -8.22 -17.62
N HIS A 257 -5.21 -7.64 -16.82
CA HIS A 257 -6.65 -7.58 -17.13
C HIS A 257 -7.13 -6.37 -17.95
N ASP A 258 -6.21 -5.48 -18.36
CA ASP A 258 -6.50 -4.30 -19.20
C ASP A 258 -7.64 -3.41 -18.61
N ILE A 259 -7.68 -3.28 -17.27
CA ILE A 259 -8.77 -2.61 -16.53
C ILE A 259 -8.89 -1.11 -16.87
N GLY A 260 -7.78 -0.51 -17.30
CA GLY A 260 -7.67 0.91 -17.60
C GLY A 260 -7.50 1.80 -16.35
N PRO A 261 -7.18 3.10 -16.56
CA PRO A 261 -7.02 4.06 -15.47
C PRO A 261 -8.31 4.21 -14.65
N ASP A 262 -8.21 4.81 -13.47
CA ASP A 262 -9.41 5.20 -12.72
C ASP A 262 -10.11 6.42 -13.35
N THR A 263 -11.41 6.50 -13.13
CA THR A 263 -12.27 7.55 -13.69
C THR A 263 -13.30 8.01 -12.66
N PRO A 264 -13.59 9.31 -12.54
CA PRO A 264 -14.67 9.81 -11.69
C PRO A 264 -16.04 9.63 -12.33
N HIS A 265 -16.07 9.37 -13.64
CA HIS A 265 -17.28 9.13 -14.41
C HIS A 265 -17.42 7.65 -14.76
N THR A 266 -18.68 7.21 -14.85
CA THR A 266 -19.06 5.84 -15.24
C THR A 266 -20.16 5.93 -16.27
N ASN A 267 -20.03 5.26 -17.42
CA ASN A 267 -21.10 5.19 -18.40
C ASN A 267 -22.10 4.10 -17.98
N TRP A 268 -23.09 4.49 -17.18
CA TRP A 268 -24.05 3.56 -16.57
C TRP A 268 -24.96 2.88 -17.59
N ASP A 269 -25.40 3.59 -18.63
CA ASP A 269 -26.39 3.11 -19.59
C ASP A 269 -25.74 2.36 -20.78
N SER A 270 -24.45 2.62 -21.04
CA SER A 270 -23.69 1.99 -22.12
C SER A 270 -22.23 1.74 -21.68
N PRO A 271 -21.97 0.75 -20.80
CA PRO A 271 -20.67 0.57 -20.18
C PRO A 271 -19.60 0.15 -21.21
N VAL A 272 -18.70 1.08 -21.55
CA VAL A 272 -17.67 0.90 -22.57
C VAL A 272 -16.44 0.19 -21.98
N SER A 273 -15.88 0.77 -20.92
CA SER A 273 -14.65 0.28 -20.30
C SER A 273 -14.90 -0.96 -19.44
N VAL A 274 -13.82 -1.67 -19.10
CA VAL A 274 -13.84 -2.76 -18.11
C VAL A 274 -14.33 -2.26 -16.76
N ARG A 275 -13.88 -1.07 -16.35
CA ARG A 275 -14.27 -0.39 -15.10
C ARG A 275 -15.77 -0.06 -15.07
N ASP A 276 -16.33 0.44 -16.18
CA ASP A 276 -17.78 0.69 -16.30
C ASP A 276 -18.58 -0.60 -16.08
N LYS A 277 -18.18 -1.69 -16.76
CA LYS A 277 -18.87 -2.99 -16.70
C LYS A 277 -18.89 -3.56 -15.29
N ILE A 278 -17.77 -3.44 -14.56
CA ILE A 278 -17.68 -3.85 -13.15
C ILE A 278 -18.59 -2.96 -12.28
N ARG A 279 -18.52 -1.63 -12.42
CA ARG A 279 -19.34 -0.70 -11.62
C ARG A 279 -20.84 -0.91 -11.87
N VAL A 280 -21.25 -1.10 -13.12
CA VAL A 280 -22.64 -1.43 -13.50
C VAL A 280 -23.07 -2.76 -12.87
N ALA A 281 -22.30 -3.84 -13.04
CA ALA A 281 -22.66 -5.14 -12.48
C ALA A 281 -22.83 -5.13 -10.95
N PHE A 282 -21.96 -4.39 -10.23
CA PHE A 282 -22.10 -4.17 -8.79
C PHE A 282 -23.36 -3.34 -8.44
N LYS A 283 -23.67 -2.29 -9.21
CA LYS A 283 -24.87 -1.45 -9.02
C LYS A 283 -26.17 -2.22 -9.27
N GLU A 284 -26.26 -2.98 -10.37
CA GLU A 284 -27.42 -3.81 -10.71
C GLU A 284 -27.72 -4.87 -9.64
N ASN A 285 -26.67 -5.36 -8.96
CA ASN A 285 -26.78 -6.32 -7.88
C ASN A 285 -26.85 -5.66 -6.48
N GLY A 286 -27.23 -4.38 -6.40
CA GLY A 286 -27.48 -3.67 -5.15
C GLY A 286 -26.24 -3.44 -4.27
N ARG A 287 -25.04 -3.45 -4.86
CA ARG A 287 -23.73 -3.30 -4.18
C ARG A 287 -22.88 -2.21 -4.85
N ALA A 288 -23.51 -1.13 -5.30
CA ALA A 288 -22.83 -0.05 -6.02
C ALA A 288 -21.62 0.48 -5.22
N TYR A 289 -20.51 0.72 -5.92
CA TYR A 289 -19.39 1.47 -5.35
C TYR A 289 -19.74 2.96 -5.25
N HIS A 290 -19.40 3.61 -4.15
CA HIS A 290 -19.23 5.06 -4.13
C HIS A 290 -18.09 5.48 -5.07
N VAL A 291 -18.46 6.07 -6.22
CA VAL A 291 -17.52 6.68 -7.18
C VAL A 291 -17.35 8.14 -6.80
N ARG A 292 -16.10 8.57 -6.57
CA ARG A 292 -15.76 9.96 -6.23
C ARG A 292 -15.70 10.83 -7.48
N ASP A 293 -15.95 12.13 -7.32
CA ASP A 293 -15.80 13.14 -8.39
C ASP A 293 -14.33 13.41 -8.79
N THR A 294 -13.36 12.82 -8.08
CA THR A 294 -11.92 12.92 -8.34
C THR A 294 -11.24 11.56 -8.28
N ILE A 295 -10.18 11.39 -9.07
CA ILE A 295 -9.24 10.24 -9.00
C ILE A 295 -8.07 10.50 -8.05
N PHE A 296 -7.95 11.72 -7.52
CA PHE A 296 -6.93 12.11 -6.56
C PHE A 296 -7.50 12.01 -5.15
N TYR A 297 -7.39 10.83 -4.55
CA TYR A 297 -7.86 10.54 -3.20
C TYR A 297 -6.86 9.63 -2.46
N PRO A 298 -6.84 9.62 -1.11
CA PRO A 298 -5.96 8.72 -0.35
C PRO A 298 -6.40 7.27 -0.53
N ALA A 299 -5.48 6.40 -0.97
CA ALA A 299 -5.79 4.98 -1.23
C ALA A 299 -6.24 4.24 0.05
N ALA A 300 -5.73 4.64 1.22
CA ALA A 300 -6.11 4.08 2.51
C ALA A 300 -7.61 4.15 2.78
N HIS A 301 -8.32 5.17 2.30
CA HIS A 301 -9.76 5.37 2.52
C HIS A 301 -10.65 4.30 1.83
N ASP A 302 -10.07 3.48 0.95
CA ASP A 302 -10.78 2.40 0.25
C ASP A 302 -10.45 1.00 0.78
N ILE A 303 -9.40 0.85 1.59
CA ILE A 303 -8.94 -0.46 2.08
C ILE A 303 -9.96 -1.07 3.04
N VAL A 304 -10.41 -0.33 4.06
CA VAL A 304 -11.53 -0.69 4.95
C VAL A 304 -12.60 0.37 4.81
N LYS A 305 -13.82 -0.04 4.45
CA LYS A 305 -14.96 0.86 4.22
C LYS A 305 -15.83 0.99 5.48
N PRO A 306 -16.48 2.14 5.73
CA PRO A 306 -17.56 2.24 6.71
C PRO A 306 -18.76 1.37 6.32
N LEU A 307 -19.59 0.94 7.29
CA LEU A 307 -20.78 0.12 7.02
C LEU A 307 -21.87 0.82 6.20
N LYS A 308 -21.85 2.16 6.20
CA LYS A 308 -22.68 3.03 5.35
C LYS A 308 -21.71 3.79 4.44
N GLU A 309 -21.89 3.68 3.12
CA GLU A 309 -21.12 4.51 2.19
C GLU A 309 -21.77 5.90 2.11
N GLY A 310 -21.00 6.95 2.42
CA GLY A 310 -21.48 8.33 2.49
C GLY A 310 -20.32 9.34 2.58
N VAL A 311 -20.63 10.63 2.46
CA VAL A 311 -19.65 11.70 2.65
C VAL A 311 -19.48 11.94 4.16
N GLY A 312 -18.25 11.80 4.66
CA GLY A 312 -17.89 12.01 6.07
C GLY A 312 -17.73 10.72 6.88
N ASP A 313 -18.33 9.60 6.44
CA ASP A 313 -18.10 8.30 7.06
C ASP A 313 -16.72 7.75 6.65
N LEU A 314 -15.81 7.61 7.61
CA LEU A 314 -14.45 7.11 7.40
C LEU A 314 -14.06 6.13 8.52
N VAL A 315 -13.42 5.02 8.15
CA VAL A 315 -12.78 4.11 9.12
C VAL A 315 -11.29 4.39 9.06
N GLU A 316 -10.76 5.06 10.07
CA GLU A 316 -9.34 5.44 10.16
C GLU A 316 -8.46 4.25 10.59
N TRP A 317 -8.60 3.12 9.89
CA TRP A 317 -7.97 1.85 10.24
C TRP A 317 -6.44 1.91 10.31
N TRP A 318 -5.79 2.91 9.73
CA TRP A 318 -4.34 3.08 9.80
C TRP A 318 -3.83 3.65 11.13
N VAL A 319 -4.70 4.31 11.91
CA VAL A 319 -4.33 4.96 13.20
C VAL A 319 -4.07 3.89 14.26
N ASP A 320 -2.98 4.05 15.01
CA ASP A 320 -2.75 3.27 16.22
C ASP A 320 -3.64 3.82 17.34
N PRO A 321 -4.55 3.04 17.94
CA PRO A 321 -5.28 3.51 19.11
C PRO A 321 -4.32 3.83 20.28
N ASP A 322 -3.21 3.10 20.37
CA ASP A 322 -2.25 3.21 21.47
C ASP A 322 -1.27 4.39 21.31
N SER A 323 -1.30 5.13 20.19
CA SER A 323 -0.42 6.30 19.96
C SER A 323 -1.07 7.65 20.27
N VAL A 324 -2.32 7.66 20.76
CA VAL A 324 -3.09 8.91 20.98
C VAL A 324 -2.79 9.55 22.34
N ASP A 325 -2.28 8.78 23.31
CA ASP A 325 -2.03 9.22 24.68
C ASP A 325 -0.61 9.82 24.90
N GLY A 326 0.12 10.15 23.82
CA GLY A 326 1.54 10.53 23.87
C GLY A 326 1.91 11.91 23.33
N GLU A 327 0.96 12.65 22.76
CA GLU A 327 1.14 14.03 22.28
C GLU A 327 0.24 14.98 23.10
N GLU A 328 0.41 15.01 24.42
CA GLU A 328 0.12 16.25 25.15
C GLU A 328 1.13 17.29 24.68
N GLU A 329 0.64 18.41 24.14
CA GLU A 329 1.47 19.48 23.60
C GLU A 329 2.35 20.05 24.71
N GLU A 330 3.67 19.85 24.65
CA GLU A 330 4.67 20.65 25.40
C GLU A 330 4.72 22.09 24.83
N GLU A 331 3.61 22.82 24.94
CA GLU A 331 3.63 24.28 25.01
C GLU A 331 4.12 24.69 26.41
N GLY A 332 5.44 24.54 26.65
CA GLY A 332 6.05 24.73 27.97
C GLY A 332 7.49 25.28 27.92
N ASP A 333 7.63 26.55 28.33
CA ASP A 333 8.86 27.24 28.74
C ASP A 333 10.02 27.41 27.72
N GLU A 334 9.87 28.42 26.86
CA GLU A 334 11.04 29.25 26.50
C GLU A 334 11.45 30.13 27.70
N GLY A 335 12.42 29.68 28.49
CA GLY A 335 13.35 30.61 29.15
C GLY A 335 13.71 30.35 30.62
N GLU A 336 14.86 29.69 30.83
CA GLU A 336 15.88 30.28 31.71
C GLU A 336 17.30 29.87 31.25
N GLU A 337 18.18 30.86 31.09
CA GLU A 337 19.60 30.65 30.74
C GLU A 337 20.36 30.19 31.98
N GLY A 338 20.93 28.98 31.94
CA GLY A 338 21.74 28.42 33.02
C GLY A 338 23.15 28.05 32.54
N GLU A 339 24.08 28.99 32.60
CA GLU A 339 25.52 28.71 32.48
C GLU A 339 25.99 27.87 33.68
N GLY A 340 26.75 26.79 33.49
CA GLY A 340 27.20 25.98 34.63
C GLY A 340 28.09 24.78 34.34
N GLU A 341 29.40 25.01 34.38
CA GLU A 341 30.48 24.10 34.83
C GLU A 341 30.82 22.81 34.05
N GLU A 342 32.05 22.84 33.51
CA GLU A 342 32.86 21.69 33.11
C GLU A 342 33.23 20.84 34.35
N GLY A 343 33.25 19.51 34.22
CA GLY A 343 33.53 18.58 35.32
C GLY A 343 34.22 17.29 34.88
N GLU A 344 35.51 17.22 35.19
CA GLU A 344 36.53 16.17 35.08
C GLU A 344 36.15 14.67 34.95
N GLU A 345 36.97 14.00 34.13
CA GLU A 345 37.69 12.71 34.33
C GLU A 345 37.05 11.52 35.07
N GLY A 346 37.25 10.32 34.50
CA GLY A 346 36.96 9.04 35.15
C GLY A 346 37.36 7.83 34.29
N GLU A 347 38.61 7.40 34.38
CA GLU A 347 39.05 6.09 33.87
C GLU A 347 38.49 4.95 34.74
N GLU A 348 38.04 3.86 34.11
CA GLU A 348 38.01 2.46 34.61
C GLU A 348 37.41 1.59 33.48
N GLY A 349 37.75 0.34 33.26
CA GLY A 349 38.73 -0.56 33.89
C GLY A 349 38.58 -1.96 33.25
N GLU A 350 39.64 -2.76 33.22
CA GLU A 350 39.60 -4.11 32.63
C GLU A 350 38.71 -5.08 33.41
N SER A 351 38.08 -6.04 32.72
CA SER A 351 38.34 -7.49 32.97
C SER A 351 37.49 -8.40 32.07
N GLY A 352 38.11 -9.49 31.60
CA GLY A 352 37.41 -10.61 30.99
C GLY A 352 37.98 -11.95 31.48
N GLU A 353 37.14 -12.78 32.11
CA GLU A 353 37.27 -14.21 32.51
C GLU A 353 35.91 -14.59 33.16
N GLU A 354 35.34 -15.80 33.15
CA GLU A 354 35.59 -17.10 32.50
C GLU A 354 34.47 -17.39 31.44
N GLY A 355 34.26 -18.55 30.79
CA GLY A 355 34.84 -19.90 30.88
C GLY A 355 33.79 -20.96 31.33
N SER A 356 33.80 -22.15 30.70
CA SER A 356 32.97 -23.34 31.05
C SER A 356 31.44 -23.20 30.78
N SER A 357 30.61 -24.20 30.45
CA SER A 357 30.68 -25.63 30.09
C SER A 357 29.42 -25.94 29.21
N GLY A 358 29.23 -27.03 28.49
CA GLY A 358 29.94 -28.31 28.40
C GLY A 358 29.25 -29.22 27.37
N ASP A 359 29.88 -30.36 27.08
CA ASP A 359 29.29 -31.45 26.29
C ASP A 359 28.07 -32.05 27.00
N GLU A 360 27.01 -32.37 26.25
CA GLU A 360 26.32 -33.65 26.48
C GLU A 360 25.67 -34.21 25.20
N THR A 361 26.34 -35.22 24.64
CA THR A 361 25.79 -36.20 23.70
C THR A 361 24.70 -37.07 24.33
N VAL A 362 23.80 -37.67 23.51
CA VAL A 362 23.51 -39.14 23.44
C VAL A 362 22.06 -39.48 23.02
N SER A 363 21.94 -40.24 21.92
CA SER A 363 20.83 -41.18 21.57
C SER A 363 19.41 -40.60 21.34
N ASN A 364 18.43 -41.26 20.73
CA ASN A 364 18.33 -42.37 19.77
C ASN A 364 16.86 -42.43 19.35
N GLU A 365 16.64 -42.57 18.05
CA GLU A 365 15.93 -43.70 17.46
C GLU A 365 14.71 -44.30 18.21
N SER A 366 13.52 -44.13 17.62
CA SER A 366 12.45 -45.14 17.72
C SER A 366 11.52 -45.08 16.51
N LYS A 367 11.82 -45.94 15.53
CA LYS A 367 10.85 -46.34 14.50
C LYS A 367 9.66 -47.01 15.19
N LYS A 368 8.43 -46.69 14.78
CA LYS A 368 7.34 -47.68 14.86
C LYS A 368 6.39 -47.58 13.69
N LYS A 369 6.38 -48.64 12.89
CA LYS A 369 5.30 -48.94 11.94
C LYS A 369 4.04 -49.31 12.72
N GLN A 370 2.90 -48.90 12.19
CA GLN A 370 1.75 -49.79 12.00
C GLN A 370 1.11 -49.47 10.64
#